data_AF-A0A1B0DLE5-F1
#
_entry.id   AF-A0A1B0DLE5-F1
#
_cell.length_a   1.000
_cell.length_b   1.000
_cell.length_c   1.000
_cell.angle_alpha   90.00
_cell.angle_beta   90.00
_cell.angle_gamma   90.00
#
_symmetry.space_group_name_H-M   'P 1'
#
loop_
_entity.id
_entity.type
_entity.pdbx_description
1 polymer ?
#
loop_
_entity_poly.entity_id
_entity_poly.type
_entity_poly.pdbx_seq_one_letter_code
_entity_poly.pdbx_strand_id
1 'polypeptide(L)'
;MTPADVSGDDIPMLNNLYREKNKMFAQKYGNKRHKLQIDDLVRIAKPKANFDRGFHPRWTEEKFYIDRIINKSPFPMYILRDYKNTPISGRFYDQQLQKSDNTHHWINQSDLLKQHGIA
;
A
#
# COMPACT_ATOMS: atom_id res chain seq x y z
N MET A 1 -25.68 5.15 26.08
CA MET A 1 -25.30 5.52 24.69
C MET A 1 -24.07 4.72 24.34
N THR A 2 -24.13 3.89 23.31
CA THR A 2 -22.94 3.18 22.82
C THR A 2 -22.15 4.10 21.87
N PRO A 3 -20.83 3.94 21.75
CA PRO A 3 -20.03 4.73 20.80
C PRO A 3 -20.47 4.57 19.33
N ALA A 4 -21.30 3.57 19.01
CA ALA A 4 -21.76 3.26 17.67
C ALA A 4 -23.01 4.07 17.24
N ASP A 5 -23.74 4.67 18.19
CA ASP A 5 -25.01 5.37 17.93
C ASP A 5 -24.83 6.85 17.56
N VAL A 6 -23.59 7.35 17.45
CA VAL A 6 -23.32 8.76 17.13
C VAL A 6 -23.24 8.94 15.62
N SER A 7 -24.24 9.62 15.05
CA SER A 7 -24.23 10.05 13.65
C SER A 7 -23.04 10.98 13.39
N GLY A 8 -22.34 10.80 12.27
CA GLY A 8 -21.11 11.53 11.94
C GLY A 8 -21.25 13.06 11.85
N ASP A 9 -22.49 13.54 11.72
CA ASP A 9 -22.83 14.97 11.68
C ASP A 9 -22.93 15.62 13.07
N ASP A 10 -23.09 14.82 14.14
CA ASP A 10 -23.37 15.30 15.50
C ASP A 10 -22.13 15.63 16.34
N ILE A 11 -20.92 15.60 15.76
CA ILE A 11 -19.69 16.00 16.47
C ILE A 11 -19.09 17.28 15.85
N PRO A 12 -19.74 18.45 15.99
CA PRO A 12 -19.19 19.73 15.56
C PRO A 12 -17.84 20.04 16.23
N MET A 13 -17.62 19.49 17.44
CA MET A 13 -16.35 19.59 18.15
C MET A 13 -15.20 18.93 17.39
N LEU A 14 -15.43 17.79 16.72
CA LEU A 14 -14.42 17.08 15.95
C LEU A 14 -14.04 17.86 14.70
N ASN A 15 -15.03 18.42 14.01
CA ASN A 15 -14.79 19.24 12.82
C ASN A 15 -13.92 20.45 13.15
N ASN A 16 -14.18 21.15 14.26
CA ASN A 16 -13.37 22.31 14.66
C ASN A 16 -11.95 21.93 15.11
N LEU A 17 -11.78 20.83 15.87
CA LEU A 17 -10.47 20.36 16.35
C LEU A 17 -9.53 19.93 15.21
N TYR A 18 -10.08 19.31 14.18
CA TYR A 18 -9.28 18.72 13.10
C TYR A 18 -9.20 19.60 11.85
N ARG A 19 -10.05 20.63 11.68
CA ARG A 19 -10.02 21.55 10.53
C ARG A 19 -8.70 22.30 10.39
N GLU A 20 -8.25 22.97 11.45
CA GLU A 20 -6.99 23.73 11.43
C GLU A 20 -5.78 22.81 11.26
N LYS A 21 -5.78 21.66 11.95
CA LYS A 21 -4.72 20.63 11.81
C LYS A 21 -4.63 20.12 10.37
N ASN A 22 -5.75 19.81 9.73
CA ASN A 22 -5.78 19.34 8.34
C ASN A 22 -5.28 20.42 7.37
N LYS A 23 -5.61 21.70 7.59
CA LYS A 23 -5.12 22.83 6.79
C LYS A 23 -3.61 22.99 6.92
N MET A 24 -3.08 22.96 8.14
CA MET A 24 -1.63 23.04 8.38
C MET A 24 -0.87 21.82 7.82
N PHE A 25 -1.45 20.62 7.93
CA PHE A 25 -0.88 19.40 7.39
C PHE A 25 -0.81 19.44 5.85
N ALA A 26 -1.89 19.85 5.18
CA ALA A 26 -1.92 20.02 3.73
C ALA A 26 -0.91 21.08 3.26
N GLN A 27 -0.79 22.20 3.98
CA GLN A 27 0.20 23.25 3.70
C GLN A 27 1.64 22.76 3.86
N LYS A 28 1.93 21.96 4.90
CA LYS A 28 3.28 21.46 5.20
C LYS A 28 3.78 20.44 4.18
N TYR A 29 2.94 19.50 3.77
CA TYR A 29 3.37 18.39 2.92
C TYR A 29 3.09 18.59 1.43
N GLY A 30 2.16 19.51 1.10
CA GLY A 30 1.66 19.72 -0.26
C GLY A 30 0.96 18.48 -0.82
N ASN A 31 0.39 18.60 -2.02
CA ASN A 31 -0.20 17.45 -2.70
C ASN A 31 0.91 16.60 -3.35
N LYS A 32 1.08 15.37 -2.87
CA LYS A 32 1.96 14.38 -3.49
C LYS A 32 1.26 13.73 -4.68
N ARG A 33 2.02 13.52 -5.76
CA ARG A 33 1.57 12.78 -6.94
C ARG A 33 1.62 11.29 -6.64
N HIS A 34 0.68 10.54 -7.20
CA HIS A 34 0.71 9.08 -7.19
C HIS A 34 1.87 8.57 -8.04
N LYS A 35 2.51 7.50 -7.57
CA LYS A 35 3.63 6.84 -8.28
C LYS A 35 3.18 5.65 -9.11
N LEU A 36 2.07 5.03 -8.69
CA LEU A 36 1.52 3.83 -9.30
C LEU A 36 0.30 4.21 -10.13
N GLN A 37 0.00 3.40 -11.14
CA GLN A 37 -1.13 3.60 -12.05
C GLN A 37 -2.21 2.53 -11.84
N ILE A 38 -3.40 2.79 -12.39
CA ILE A 38 -4.46 1.78 -12.47
C ILE A 38 -3.93 0.59 -13.28
N ASP A 39 -4.31 -0.62 -12.88
CA ASP A 39 -3.86 -1.89 -13.44
C ASP A 39 -2.37 -2.23 -13.24
N ASP A 40 -1.61 -1.43 -12.49
CA ASP A 40 -0.29 -1.86 -12.01
C ASP A 40 -0.45 -3.06 -11.06
N LEU A 41 0.40 -4.07 -11.28
CA LEU A 41 0.49 -5.24 -10.42
C LEU A 41 1.38 -4.92 -9.20
N VAL A 42 0.84 -5.14 -8.00
CA VAL A 42 1.49 -4.73 -6.75
C VAL A 42 1.44 -5.83 -5.68
N ARG A 43 2.39 -5.79 -4.74
CA ARG A 43 2.41 -6.58 -3.50
C ARG A 43 2.23 -5.68 -2.29
N ILE A 44 1.67 -6.22 -1.21
CA ILE A 44 1.44 -5.49 0.04
C ILE A 44 2.58 -5.77 1.01
N ALA A 45 3.05 -4.75 1.75
CA ALA A 45 4.04 -4.90 2.80
C ALA A 45 3.48 -5.71 3.97
N LYS A 46 4.25 -6.69 4.47
CA LYS A 46 3.92 -7.39 5.72
C LYS A 46 4.27 -6.51 6.92
N PRO A 47 3.45 -6.51 7.98
CA PRO A 47 3.79 -5.81 9.22
C PRO A 47 5.02 -6.45 9.85
N LYS A 48 5.93 -5.61 10.37
CA LYS A 48 7.13 -6.07 11.05
C LYS A 48 6.75 -6.75 12.37
N ALA A 49 7.13 -8.02 12.53
CA ALA A 49 6.98 -8.73 13.80
C ALA A 49 8.14 -8.38 14.76
N ASN A 50 7.87 -8.48 16.07
CA ASN A 50 8.86 -8.17 17.12
C ASN A 50 10.12 -9.08 17.04
N PHE A 51 9.97 -10.28 16.47
CA PHE A 51 11.03 -11.27 16.29
C PHE A 51 11.22 -11.64 14.81
N ASP A 52 11.04 -10.66 13.92
CA ASP A 52 11.19 -10.89 12.49
C ASP A 52 12.65 -11.25 12.16
N ARG A 53 12.89 -12.51 11.82
CA ARG A 53 14.23 -12.97 11.42
C ARG A 53 14.49 -12.42 10.03
N GLY A 54 15.66 -11.80 9.83
CA GLY A 54 15.98 -11.01 8.62
C GLY A 54 15.91 -11.76 7.27
N PHE A 55 15.67 -13.07 7.27
CA PHE A 55 15.45 -13.88 6.07
C PHE A 55 13.99 -13.98 5.63
N HIS A 56 13.01 -13.56 6.42
CA HIS A 56 11.60 -13.60 5.98
C HIS A 56 11.32 -12.49 4.96
N PRO A 57 10.53 -12.78 3.91
CA PRO A 57 10.16 -11.77 2.92
C PRO A 57 9.28 -10.70 3.55
N ARG A 58 9.57 -9.42 3.26
CA ARG A 58 8.83 -8.25 3.75
C ARG A 58 7.53 -7.97 3.00
N TRP A 59 7.21 -8.76 1.99
CA TRP A 59 6.06 -8.56 1.10
C TRP A 59 5.17 -9.80 1.09
N THR A 60 3.88 -9.60 0.79
CA THR A 60 2.95 -10.70 0.53
C THR A 60 3.37 -11.46 -0.73
N GLU A 61 3.10 -12.76 -0.75
CA GLU A 61 3.33 -13.58 -1.93
C GLU A 61 2.28 -13.27 -3.01
N GLU A 62 1.03 -13.08 -2.56
CA GLU A 62 -0.08 -12.67 -3.38
C GLU A 62 0.13 -11.26 -3.96
N LYS A 63 -0.24 -11.13 -5.23
CA LYS A 63 -0.18 -9.90 -6.01
C LYS A 63 -1.60 -9.44 -6.33
N PHE A 64 -1.78 -8.13 -6.43
CA PHE A 64 -3.07 -7.49 -6.67
C PHE A 64 -2.93 -6.44 -7.76
N TYR A 65 -4.03 -6.07 -8.39
CA TYR A 65 -4.09 -4.93 -9.31
C TYR A 65 -4.58 -3.68 -8.58
N ILE A 66 -4.08 -2.52 -8.99
CA ILE A 66 -4.68 -1.25 -8.57
C ILE A 66 -5.99 -1.06 -9.32
N ASP A 67 -7.09 -0.97 -8.57
CA ASP A 67 -8.42 -0.69 -9.10
C ASP A 67 -8.67 0.82 -9.22
N ARG A 68 -8.30 1.58 -8.17
CA ARG A 68 -8.57 3.02 -8.10
C ARG A 68 -7.49 3.77 -7.34
N ILE A 69 -7.26 5.01 -7.76
CA ILE A 69 -6.40 5.97 -7.09
C ILE A 69 -7.26 7.08 -6.47
N ILE A 70 -7.12 7.28 -5.16
CA ILE A 70 -7.76 8.34 -4.39
C ILE A 70 -6.71 9.43 -4.14
N ASN A 71 -6.78 10.51 -4.91
CA ASN A 71 -5.92 11.67 -4.76
C ASN A 71 -6.47 12.61 -3.67
N LYS A 72 -6.45 12.18 -2.40
CA LYS A 72 -6.80 13.05 -1.27
C LYS A 72 -5.54 13.71 -0.74
N SER A 73 -5.59 15.03 -0.54
CA SER A 73 -4.47 15.77 0.05
C SER A 73 -4.12 15.21 1.45
N PRO A 74 -2.83 15.04 1.80
CA PRO A 74 -1.65 15.32 0.98
C PRO A 74 -1.06 14.08 0.27
N PHE A 75 -1.48 12.87 0.62
CA PHE A 75 -0.91 11.63 0.09
C PHE A 75 -1.95 10.79 -0.66
N PRO A 76 -1.62 10.29 -1.86
CA PRO A 76 -2.50 9.41 -2.61
C PRO A 76 -2.68 8.08 -1.88
N MET A 77 -3.88 7.53 -2.02
CA MET A 77 -4.22 6.19 -1.53
C MET A 77 -4.73 5.33 -2.68
N TYR A 78 -4.57 4.02 -2.57
CA TYR A 78 -4.95 3.06 -3.59
C TYR A 78 -5.98 2.08 -3.04
N ILE A 79 -6.96 1.75 -3.88
CA ILE A 79 -7.84 0.60 -3.71
C ILE A 79 -7.32 -0.49 -4.64
N LEU A 80 -7.23 -1.71 -4.12
CA LEU A 80 -6.73 -2.85 -4.87
C LEU A 80 -7.87 -3.82 -5.18
N ARG A 81 -7.65 -4.65 -6.21
CA ARG A 81 -8.52 -5.77 -6.58
C ARG A 81 -7.68 -7.03 -6.81
N ASP A 82 -8.29 -8.18 -6.58
CA ASP A 82 -7.68 -9.47 -6.88
C ASP A 82 -7.70 -9.79 -8.39
N TYR A 83 -7.18 -10.97 -8.76
CA TYR A 83 -7.20 -11.47 -10.14
C TYR A 83 -8.61 -11.76 -10.67
N LYS A 84 -9.59 -11.98 -9.78
CA LYS A 84 -11.01 -12.18 -10.12
C LYS A 84 -11.78 -10.89 -10.21
N ASN A 85 -11.09 -9.73 -10.20
CA ASN A 85 -11.68 -8.41 -10.25
C ASN A 85 -12.54 -8.05 -9.02
N THR A 86 -12.32 -8.71 -7.89
CA THR A 86 -12.97 -8.44 -6.62
C THR A 86 -12.16 -7.38 -5.85
N PRO A 87 -12.76 -6.24 -5.47
CA PRO A 87 -12.05 -5.24 -4.68
C PRO A 87 -11.73 -5.80 -3.29
N ILE A 88 -10.50 -5.56 -2.82
CA ILE A 88 -10.11 -5.95 -1.46
C ILE A 88 -10.48 -4.84 -0.46
N SER A 89 -10.74 -5.23 0.77
CA SER A 89 -11.06 -4.26 1.82
C SER A 89 -9.84 -3.44 2.22
N GLY A 90 -10.03 -2.12 2.35
CA GLY A 90 -9.02 -1.19 2.82
C GLY A 90 -8.54 -0.20 1.76
N ARG A 91 -7.62 0.67 2.18
CA ARG A 91 -6.94 1.66 1.36
C ARG A 91 -5.47 1.64 1.72
N PHE A 92 -4.61 1.66 0.72
CA PHE A 92 -3.17 1.51 0.90
C PHE A 92 -2.44 2.77 0.48
N TYR A 93 -1.40 3.14 1.21
CA TYR A 93 -0.49 4.21 0.80
C TYR A 93 0.60 3.65 -0.13
N ASP A 94 1.26 4.54 -0.89
CA ASP A 94 2.42 4.21 -1.72
C ASP A 94 3.46 3.34 -0.99
N GLN A 95 3.75 3.66 0.27
CA GLN A 95 4.80 2.98 1.05
C GLN A 95 4.45 1.54 1.42
N GLN A 96 3.17 1.19 1.38
CA GLN A 96 2.69 -0.15 1.69
C GLN A 96 2.65 -1.05 0.45
N LEU A 97 2.92 -0.49 -0.73
CA LEU A 97 2.81 -1.19 -2.00
C LEU A 97 4.16 -1.25 -2.70
N GLN A 98 4.47 -2.43 -3.22
CA GLN A 98 5.62 -2.64 -4.11
C GLN A 98 5.10 -3.01 -5.49
N LYS A 99 5.47 -2.24 -6.52
CA LYS A 99 5.24 -2.63 -7.91
C LYS A 99 5.97 -3.93 -8.21
N SER A 100 5.25 -4.91 -8.73
CA SER A 100 5.77 -6.22 -9.08
C SER A 100 5.67 -6.41 -10.58
N ASP A 101 6.75 -6.91 -11.18
CA ASP A 101 6.70 -7.37 -12.55
C ASP A 101 6.07 -8.76 -12.63
N ASN A 102 5.55 -9.08 -13.82
CA ASN A 102 5.06 -10.41 -14.16
C ASN A 102 6.17 -11.37 -14.59
N THR A 103 7.43 -10.91 -14.64
CA THR A 103 8.57 -11.75 -15.00
C THR A 103 8.84 -12.78 -13.91
N HIS A 104 8.45 -14.03 -14.19
CA HIS A 104 8.98 -15.19 -13.48
C HIS A 104 10.46 -15.31 -13.85
N HIS A 105 11.34 -14.71 -13.04
CA HIS A 105 12.75 -15.03 -13.09
C HIS A 105 12.95 -16.35 -12.35
N TRP A 106 12.84 -17.47 -13.05
CA TRP A 106 13.47 -18.68 -12.57
C TRP A 106 14.98 -18.43 -12.67
N ILE A 107 15.67 -18.43 -11.53
CA ILE A 107 17.12 -18.49 -11.53
C ILE A 107 17.43 -19.94 -11.91
N ASN A 108 17.87 -20.19 -13.13
CA ASN A 108 18.35 -21.54 -13.46
C ASN A 108 19.48 -21.87 -12.47
N GLN A 109 19.41 -23.04 -11.84
CA GLN A 109 20.48 -23.54 -10.99
C GLN A 109 21.83 -23.61 -11.76
N SER A 110 21.77 -23.75 -13.09
CA SER A 110 22.92 -23.70 -13.99
C SER A 110 23.56 -22.30 -14.13
N ASP A 111 22.83 -21.21 -13.93
CA ASP A 111 23.37 -19.85 -14.03
C ASP A 111 24.17 -19.46 -12.77
N LEU A 112 23.78 -19.99 -11.60
CA LEU A 112 24.54 -19.86 -10.34
C LEU A 112 25.84 -20.66 -10.37
N LEU A 113 25.84 -21.86 -10.95
CA LEU A 113 27.03 -22.71 -11.03
C LEU A 113 28.10 -22.14 -11.99
N LYS A 114 27.67 -21.44 -13.05
CA LYS A 114 28.59 -20.75 -13.98
C LYS A 114 29.31 -19.56 -13.33
N GLN A 115 28.68 -18.86 -12.38
CA GLN A 115 29.31 -17.74 -11.67
C GLN A 115 30.44 -18.17 -10.74
N HIS A 116 30.45 -19.41 -10.27
CA HIS A 116 31.49 -19.96 -9.39
C HIS A 116 32.57 -20.75 -10.14
N GLY A 117 32.55 -20.77 -11.47
CA GLY A 117 33.60 -21.40 -12.28
C GLY A 117 33.75 -22.91 -12.07
N ILE A 118 32.65 -23.62 -11.79
CA ILE A 118 32.64 -25.08 -11.55
C ILE A 118 32.11 -25.84 -12.78
N ALA A 119 32.39 -25.34 -13.98
CA ALA A 119 32.04 -26.00 -15.24
C ALA A 119 33.29 -26.29 -16.07
#